data_AF-A0A2P4PEA2-F1
#
_entry.id   AF-A0A2P4PEA2-F1
#
_cell.length_a   1.000
_cell.length_b   1.000
_cell.length_c   1.000
_cell.angle_alpha   90.00
_cell.angle_beta   90.00
_cell.angle_gamma   90.00
#
_symmetry.space_group_name_H-M   'P 1'
#
loop_
_entity.id
_entity.type
_entity.pdbx_description
1 polymer ?
#
loop_
_entity_poly.entity_id
_entity_poly.type
_entity_poly.pdbx_seq_one_letter_code
_entity_poly.pdbx_strand_id
1 'polypeptide(L)'
;MELSFLQTSYLRKRNKLYNQVKCLMCLHDNEDIQHIVICPGHEDGFQQVESEVTSKIMKFIKKSTSSTKIVQGQLERIIFEYKDEAFPLFKERTRIELTRGLISDTIIIKLRRFLSKKVTNEVVSRIIKHFHKAFRKYIWNPRCYELNILEAKLGITKKDKMNTVRSHSCSISQQLDIQQTQGILDKNELVRETLTCCKNYIHSLITKGSSPSQSWKT
;
A
#
# COMPACT_ATOMS: atom_id res chain seq x y z
N MET A 1 5.37 3.09 9.46
CA MET A 1 5.57 3.95 8.27
C MET A 1 4.73 3.35 7.17
N GLU A 2 3.41 3.57 7.21
CA GLU A 2 2.47 3.08 6.21
C GLU A 2 2.68 3.88 4.94
N LEU A 3 3.39 3.30 3.99
CA LEU A 3 3.40 3.80 2.63
C LEU A 3 1.97 3.67 2.11
N SER A 4 1.41 4.80 1.69
CA SER A 4 0.09 4.98 1.09
C SER A 4 -0.01 4.26 -0.26
N PHE A 5 0.10 2.93 -0.25
CA PHE A 5 0.27 2.06 -1.42
C PHE A 5 -0.99 1.88 -2.30
N LEU A 6 -2.08 2.58 -2.00
CA LEU A 6 -3.38 2.32 -2.63
C LEU A 6 -3.89 3.50 -3.47
N GLN A 7 -3.05 4.45 -3.87
CA GLN A 7 -3.58 5.75 -4.30
C GLN A 7 -4.55 5.66 -5.49
N THR A 8 -4.31 4.92 -6.57
CA THR A 8 -5.21 4.91 -7.75
C THR A 8 -6.52 4.15 -7.52
N SER A 9 -6.46 2.92 -7.01
CA SER A 9 -7.68 2.14 -6.72
C SER A 9 -8.51 2.79 -5.61
N TYR A 10 -7.87 3.42 -4.63
CA TYR A 10 -8.52 4.20 -3.58
C TYR A 10 -9.07 5.53 -4.10
N LEU A 11 -8.35 6.22 -5.00
CA LEU A 11 -8.82 7.43 -5.68
C LEU A 11 -10.06 7.12 -6.52
N ARG A 12 -10.08 6.01 -7.28
CA ARG A 12 -11.27 5.55 -8.01
C ARG A 12 -12.46 5.30 -7.10
N LYS A 13 -12.23 4.62 -5.97
CA LYS A 13 -13.29 4.38 -4.97
C LYS A 13 -13.85 5.67 -4.36
N ARG A 14 -13.01 6.71 -4.23
CA ARG A 14 -13.39 7.98 -3.60
C ARG A 14 -13.88 9.03 -4.58
N ASN A 15 -13.49 8.96 -5.84
CA ASN A 15 -13.70 10.00 -6.81
C ASN A 15 -13.85 9.41 -8.23
N LYS A 16 -15.06 9.60 -8.79
CA LYS A 16 -15.45 9.07 -10.11
C LYS A 16 -14.58 9.62 -11.26
N LEU A 17 -13.89 10.74 -11.06
CA LEU A 17 -12.97 11.34 -12.06
C LEU A 17 -11.85 10.37 -12.47
N TYR A 18 -11.51 9.41 -11.62
CA TYR A 18 -10.46 8.43 -11.90
C TYR A 18 -10.96 7.12 -12.53
N ASN A 19 -12.27 6.94 -12.72
CA ASN A 19 -12.86 5.67 -13.14
C ASN A 19 -12.30 5.15 -14.47
N GLN A 20 -11.99 6.07 -15.39
CA GLN A 20 -11.46 5.76 -16.72
C GLN A 20 -9.92 5.77 -16.75
N VAL A 21 -9.25 6.21 -15.68
CA VAL A 21 -7.78 6.37 -15.65
C VAL A 21 -7.11 5.01 -15.54
N LYS A 22 -6.57 4.50 -16.65
CA LYS A 22 -5.74 3.28 -16.70
C LYS A 22 -4.39 3.46 -16.00
N CYS A 23 -3.64 2.37 -15.82
CA CYS A 23 -2.26 2.44 -15.36
C CYS A 23 -1.47 3.36 -16.27
N LEU A 24 -0.74 4.30 -15.68
CA LEU A 24 -0.03 5.34 -16.44
C LEU A 24 1.21 4.81 -17.15
N MET A 25 1.68 3.63 -16.73
CA MET A 25 2.88 3.02 -17.28
C MET A 25 2.57 2.08 -18.44
N CYS A 26 1.51 1.26 -18.35
CA CYS A 26 1.14 0.37 -19.44
C CYS A 26 -0.01 0.91 -20.29
N LEU A 27 -0.83 1.85 -19.80
CA LEU A 27 -2.00 2.43 -20.48
C LEU A 27 -3.17 1.49 -20.80
N HIS A 28 -3.08 0.19 -20.50
CA HIS A 28 -4.11 -0.81 -20.85
C HIS A 28 -4.95 -1.23 -19.63
N ASP A 29 -4.28 -1.62 -18.55
CA ASP A 29 -4.91 -2.24 -17.39
C ASP A 29 -5.34 -1.22 -16.34
N ASN A 30 -6.18 -1.67 -15.40
CA ASN A 30 -6.48 -0.89 -14.22
C ASN A 30 -5.31 -0.99 -13.24
N GLU A 31 -4.96 0.15 -12.63
CA GLU A 31 -3.87 0.19 -11.67
C GLU A 31 -4.37 -0.15 -10.26
N ASP A 32 -3.90 -1.28 -9.74
CA ASP A 32 -3.92 -1.64 -8.34
C ASP A 32 -2.55 -2.16 -7.90
N ILE A 33 -2.41 -2.56 -6.63
CA ILE A 33 -1.12 -3.03 -6.11
C ILE A 33 -0.62 -4.29 -6.81
N GLN A 34 -1.54 -5.14 -7.26
CA GLN A 34 -1.20 -6.38 -7.95
C GLN A 34 -0.69 -6.05 -9.36
N HIS A 35 -1.39 -5.18 -10.07
CA HIS A 35 -0.93 -4.70 -11.36
C HIS A 35 0.41 -3.98 -11.26
N ILE A 36 0.63 -3.08 -10.28
CA ILE A 36 1.90 -2.35 -10.13
C ILE A 36 3.10 -3.29 -10.09
N VAL A 37 3.01 -4.44 -9.42
CA VAL A 37 4.16 -5.35 -9.26
C VAL A 37 4.47 -6.19 -10.51
N ILE A 38 3.48 -6.42 -11.37
CA ILE A 38 3.62 -7.19 -12.62
C ILE A 38 3.62 -6.31 -13.88
N CYS A 39 3.32 -5.03 -13.74
CA CYS A 39 3.19 -4.10 -14.86
C CYS A 39 4.50 -4.05 -15.68
N PRO A 40 4.45 -4.31 -16.99
CA PRO A 40 5.63 -4.25 -17.85
C PRO A 40 6.31 -2.87 -17.81
N GLY A 41 5.53 -1.79 -17.71
CA GLY A 41 6.05 -0.43 -17.63
C GLY A 41 6.78 -0.10 -16.32
N HIS A 42 6.79 -1.01 -15.34
CA HIS A 42 7.57 -0.87 -14.11
C HIS A 42 8.79 -1.79 -14.06
N GLU A 43 9.05 -2.62 -15.07
CA GLU A 43 10.08 -3.66 -15.00
C GLU A 43 11.48 -3.09 -14.79
N ASP A 44 11.87 -2.07 -15.55
CA ASP A 44 13.16 -1.38 -15.40
C ASP A 44 13.30 -0.73 -14.01
N GLY A 45 12.18 -0.22 -13.47
CA GLY A 45 12.12 0.32 -12.12
C GLY A 45 12.41 -0.77 -11.09
N PHE A 46 11.82 -1.95 -11.24
CA PHE A 46 12.08 -3.08 -10.35
C PHE A 46 13.51 -3.61 -10.47
N GLN A 47 14.08 -3.69 -11.68
CA GLN A 47 15.49 -4.07 -11.85
C GLN A 47 16.43 -3.11 -11.08
N GLN A 48 16.15 -1.80 -11.14
CA GLN A 48 16.91 -0.80 -10.36
C GLN A 48 16.72 -0.98 -8.85
N VAL A 49 15.49 -1.28 -8.39
CA VAL A 49 15.21 -1.59 -6.99
C VAL A 49 16.01 -2.81 -6.52
N GLU A 50 15.93 -3.90 -7.27
CA GLU A 50 16.57 -5.19 -6.96
C GLU A 50 18.09 -5.04 -6.87
N SER A 51 18.69 -4.34 -7.83
CA SER A 51 20.13 -4.05 -7.86
C SER A 51 20.57 -3.16 -6.68
N GLU A 52 19.83 -2.08 -6.40
CA GLU A 52 20.17 -1.16 -5.30
C GLU A 52 20.06 -1.85 -3.93
N VAL A 53 19.00 -2.65 -3.71
CA VAL A 53 18.80 -3.42 -2.48
C VAL A 53 19.93 -4.42 -2.31
N THR A 54 20.21 -5.25 -3.31
CA THR A 54 21.24 -6.29 -3.25
C THR A 54 22.61 -5.68 -2.97
N SER A 55 22.97 -4.59 -3.67
CA SER A 55 24.24 -3.90 -3.46
C SER A 55 24.39 -3.34 -2.03
N LYS A 56 23.34 -2.71 -1.48
CA LYS A 56 23.37 -2.16 -0.12
C LYS A 56 23.46 -3.25 0.95
N ILE A 57 22.71 -4.34 0.79
CA ILE A 57 22.75 -5.47 1.72
C ILE A 57 24.12 -6.17 1.64
N MET A 58 24.66 -6.37 0.45
CA MET A 58 25.99 -6.95 0.28
C MET A 58 27.07 -6.11 0.97
N LYS A 59 27.04 -4.78 0.80
CA LYS A 59 27.95 -3.85 1.50
C LYS A 59 27.83 -3.97 3.02
N PHE A 60 26.61 -4.10 3.53
CA PHE A 60 26.38 -4.29 4.96
C PHE A 60 26.95 -5.61 5.46
N ILE A 61 26.66 -6.72 4.78
CA ILE A 61 27.16 -8.05 5.15
C ILE A 61 28.69 -8.08 5.19
N LYS A 62 29.36 -7.55 4.15
CA LYS A 62 30.83 -7.46 4.10
C LYS A 62 31.43 -6.65 5.24
N LYS A 63 30.72 -5.62 5.74
CA LYS A 63 31.14 -4.84 6.91
C LYS A 63 30.91 -5.58 8.23
N SER A 64 29.85 -6.37 8.30
CA SER A 64 29.45 -7.08 9.52
C SER A 64 30.13 -8.42 9.72
N THR A 65 30.82 -8.97 8.71
CA THR A 65 31.44 -10.29 8.80
C THR A 65 32.68 -10.37 7.91
N SER A 66 33.81 -10.76 8.49
CA SER A 66 35.13 -10.80 7.84
C SER A 66 35.34 -12.00 6.92
N SER A 67 34.51 -13.06 7.01
CA SER A 67 34.69 -14.31 6.23
C SER A 67 33.47 -14.73 5.40
N THR A 68 32.52 -13.84 5.11
CA THR A 68 31.28 -14.26 4.44
C THR A 68 31.55 -14.79 3.03
N LYS A 69 31.14 -16.05 2.79
CA LYS A 69 31.24 -16.73 1.50
C LYS A 69 30.16 -16.35 0.48
N ILE A 70 29.22 -15.47 0.85
CA ILE A 70 28.07 -15.15 0.01
C ILE A 70 28.48 -14.24 -1.14
N VAL A 71 28.21 -14.69 -2.37
CA VAL A 71 28.47 -13.91 -3.59
C VAL A 71 27.24 -13.07 -3.95
N GLN A 72 27.41 -11.96 -4.66
CA GLN A 72 26.32 -11.02 -4.95
C GLN A 72 25.13 -11.68 -5.67
N GLY A 73 25.39 -12.49 -6.71
CA GLY A 73 24.31 -13.20 -7.42
C GLY A 73 23.60 -14.25 -6.55
N GLN A 74 24.29 -14.84 -5.56
CA GLN A 74 23.64 -15.73 -4.60
C GLN A 74 22.71 -14.95 -3.66
N LEU A 75 23.15 -13.79 -3.16
CA LEU A 75 22.31 -12.92 -2.34
C LEU A 75 21.08 -12.45 -3.12
N GLU A 76 21.26 -12.09 -4.39
CA GLU A 76 20.16 -11.68 -5.26
C GLU A 76 19.11 -12.79 -5.39
N ARG A 77 19.51 -14.03 -5.69
CA ARG A 77 18.61 -15.19 -5.74
C ARG A 77 18.00 -15.58 -4.39
N ILE A 78 18.64 -15.21 -3.27
CA ILE A 78 18.06 -15.42 -1.94
C ILE A 78 16.94 -14.42 -1.67
N ILE A 79 17.14 -13.13 -2.00
CA ILE A 79 16.16 -12.07 -1.74
C ILE A 79 15.03 -12.10 -2.79
N PHE A 80 15.40 -12.31 -4.05
CA PHE A 80 14.52 -12.32 -5.22
C PHE A 80 14.54 -13.70 -5.84
N GLU A 81 13.83 -14.65 -5.22
CA GLU A 81 13.85 -16.07 -5.57
C GLU A 81 13.56 -16.35 -7.06
N TYR A 82 12.72 -15.51 -7.68
CA TYR A 82 12.38 -15.60 -9.10
C TYR A 82 13.49 -15.17 -10.08
N LYS A 83 14.64 -14.71 -9.59
CA LYS A 83 15.86 -14.54 -10.39
C LYS A 83 16.54 -15.87 -10.70
N ASP A 84 16.13 -16.92 -10.00
CA ASP A 84 16.42 -18.29 -10.40
C ASP A 84 15.39 -18.71 -11.46
N GLU A 85 15.88 -19.19 -12.62
CA GLU A 85 15.05 -19.62 -13.74
C GLU A 85 14.12 -20.78 -13.39
N ALA A 86 14.43 -21.53 -12.32
CA ALA A 86 13.54 -22.57 -11.81
C ALA A 86 12.26 -22.02 -11.14
N PHE A 87 12.23 -20.72 -10.83
CA PHE A 87 11.26 -20.11 -9.91
C PHE A 87 10.54 -18.83 -10.42
N PRO A 88 10.20 -18.71 -11.73
CA PRO A 88 9.65 -17.46 -12.27
C PRO A 88 8.30 -17.07 -11.67
N LEU A 89 7.51 -18.06 -11.23
CA LEU A 89 6.18 -17.86 -10.65
C LEU A 89 6.19 -17.10 -9.31
N PHE A 90 7.33 -17.01 -8.64
CA PHE A 90 7.43 -16.28 -7.37
C PHE A 90 7.57 -14.76 -7.54
N LYS A 91 7.75 -14.28 -8.78
CA LYS A 91 7.97 -12.86 -9.08
C LYS A 91 6.91 -11.95 -8.48
N GLU A 92 5.66 -12.22 -8.78
CA GLU A 92 4.52 -11.45 -8.27
C GLU A 92 4.44 -11.52 -6.75
N ARG A 93 4.49 -12.73 -6.18
CA ARG A 93 4.42 -12.96 -4.73
C ARG A 93 5.50 -12.19 -3.99
N THR A 94 6.77 -12.34 -4.37
CA THR A 94 7.90 -11.69 -3.71
C THR A 94 7.78 -10.17 -3.78
N ARG A 95 7.41 -9.61 -4.94
CA ARG A 95 7.22 -8.17 -5.08
C ARG A 95 6.06 -7.66 -4.23
N ILE A 96 4.94 -8.38 -4.14
CA ILE A 96 3.80 -8.03 -3.26
C ILE A 96 4.21 -8.05 -1.79
N GLU A 97 4.87 -9.12 -1.33
CA GLU A 97 5.33 -9.26 0.06
C GLU A 97 6.24 -8.09 0.44
N LEU A 98 7.28 -7.81 -0.36
CA LEU A 98 8.22 -6.73 -0.11
C LEU A 98 7.55 -5.34 -0.16
N THR A 99 6.61 -5.14 -1.11
CA THR A 99 5.81 -3.91 -1.16
C THR A 99 5.03 -3.73 0.13
N ARG A 100 4.43 -4.80 0.67
CA ARG A 100 3.73 -4.79 1.97
C ARG A 100 4.66 -4.71 3.19
N GLY A 101 5.98 -4.71 3.00
CA GLY A 101 6.94 -4.70 4.09
C GLY A 101 7.13 -6.06 4.77
N LEU A 102 6.75 -7.14 4.08
CA LEU A 102 6.85 -8.52 4.53
C LEU A 102 8.05 -9.22 3.86
N ILE A 103 8.63 -10.18 4.56
CA ILE A 103 9.69 -11.06 4.06
C ILE A 103 9.26 -12.50 4.35
N SER A 104 9.33 -13.35 3.32
CA SER A 104 9.08 -14.78 3.47
C SER A 104 10.11 -15.45 4.39
N ASP A 105 9.65 -16.36 5.25
CA ASP A 105 10.51 -17.15 6.13
C ASP A 105 11.57 -17.94 5.36
N THR A 106 11.27 -18.34 4.12
CA THR A 106 12.24 -19.02 3.23
C THR A 106 13.50 -18.17 3.03
N ILE A 107 13.35 -16.84 2.87
CA ILE A 107 14.47 -15.91 2.72
C ILE A 107 15.30 -15.89 4.01
N ILE A 108 14.63 -15.84 5.17
CA ILE A 108 15.30 -15.83 6.49
C ILE A 108 16.08 -17.13 6.70
N ILE A 109 15.47 -18.29 6.39
CA ILE A 109 16.10 -19.61 6.50
C ILE A 109 17.34 -19.69 5.59
N LYS A 110 17.23 -19.24 4.34
CA LYS A 110 18.36 -19.22 3.39
C LYS A 110 19.49 -18.30 3.87
N LEU A 111 19.18 -17.12 4.42
CA LEU A 111 20.18 -16.19 4.96
C LEU A 111 20.90 -16.76 6.20
N ARG A 112 20.19 -17.46 7.08
CA ARG A 112 20.77 -18.09 8.30
C ARG A 112 21.81 -19.16 7.99
N ARG A 113 21.84 -19.72 6.78
CA ARG A 113 22.90 -20.65 6.35
C ARG A 113 24.27 -19.97 6.22
N PHE A 114 24.28 -18.65 6.03
CA PHE A 114 25.50 -17.87 5.80
C PHE A 114 25.80 -16.88 6.92
N LEU A 115 24.78 -16.48 7.68
CA LEU A 115 24.85 -15.40 8.65
C LEU A 115 24.36 -15.86 10.01
N SER A 116 24.91 -15.26 11.08
CA SER A 116 24.39 -15.48 12.44
C SER A 116 22.95 -14.96 12.58
N LYS A 117 22.22 -15.45 13.58
CA LYS A 117 20.83 -15.00 13.85
C LYS A 117 20.74 -13.48 14.01
N LYS A 118 21.68 -12.87 14.73
CA LYS A 118 21.74 -11.42 14.97
C LYS A 118 21.93 -10.64 13.67
N VAL A 119 22.90 -11.03 12.85
CA VAL A 119 23.17 -10.38 11.56
C VAL A 119 22.01 -10.59 10.59
N THR A 120 21.41 -11.78 10.57
CA THR A 120 20.25 -12.08 9.72
C THR A 120 19.08 -11.15 10.02
N ASN A 121 18.71 -10.98 11.30
CA ASN A 121 17.58 -10.13 11.65
C ASN A 121 17.82 -8.66 11.22
N GLU A 122 19.05 -8.17 11.40
CA GLU A 122 19.43 -6.82 10.94
C GLU A 122 19.39 -6.71 9.41
N VAL A 123 19.84 -7.74 8.69
CA VAL A 123 19.73 -7.82 7.22
C VAL A 123 18.27 -7.79 6.77
N VAL A 124 17.39 -8.57 7.39
CA VAL A 124 15.95 -8.62 7.08
C VAL A 124 15.31 -7.25 7.24
N SER A 125 15.54 -6.58 8.38
CA SER A 125 15.03 -5.21 8.59
C SER A 125 15.58 -4.22 7.56
N ARG A 126 16.85 -4.37 7.16
CA ARG A 126 17.47 -3.53 6.12
C ARG A 126 16.94 -3.81 4.73
N ILE A 127 16.60 -5.05 4.40
CA ILE A 127 15.99 -5.40 3.10
C ILE A 127 14.71 -4.61 2.93
N ILE A 128 13.78 -4.65 3.90
CA ILE A 128 12.54 -3.89 3.83
C ILE A 128 12.81 -2.39 3.71
N LYS A 129 13.67 -1.85 4.58
CA LYS A 129 14.01 -0.42 4.59
C LYS A 129 14.57 0.05 3.25
N HIS A 130 15.51 -0.71 2.68
CA HIS A 130 16.15 -0.36 1.42
C HIS A 130 15.22 -0.59 0.23
N PHE A 131 14.42 -1.66 0.26
CA PHE A 131 13.41 -1.94 -0.76
C PHE A 131 12.40 -0.80 -0.84
N HIS A 132 11.79 -0.39 0.28
CA HIS A 132 10.84 0.72 0.30
C HIS A 132 11.44 2.04 -0.16
N LYS A 133 12.70 2.33 0.22
CA LYS A 133 13.40 3.54 -0.25
C LYS A 133 13.63 3.52 -1.77
N ALA A 134 14.11 2.41 -2.29
CA ALA A 134 14.38 2.26 -3.72
C ALA A 134 13.07 2.21 -4.52
N PHE A 135 12.07 1.46 -4.06
CA PHE A 135 10.74 1.40 -4.65
C PHE A 135 10.12 2.79 -4.75
N ARG A 136 10.21 3.58 -3.67
CA ARG A 136 9.73 4.96 -3.70
C ARG A 136 10.44 5.80 -4.76
N LYS A 137 11.77 5.65 -4.87
CA LYS A 137 12.60 6.41 -5.79
C LYS A 137 12.33 6.05 -7.27
N TYR A 138 12.32 4.77 -7.62
CA TYR A 138 12.34 4.32 -9.01
C TYR A 138 10.97 3.96 -9.57
N ILE A 139 9.98 3.69 -8.72
CA ILE A 139 8.65 3.27 -9.15
C ILE A 139 7.61 4.30 -8.71
N TRP A 140 7.52 4.55 -7.39
CA TRP A 140 6.43 5.37 -6.86
C TRP A 140 6.50 6.84 -7.28
N ASN A 141 7.67 7.48 -7.14
CA ASN A 141 7.82 8.89 -7.46
C ASN A 141 7.61 9.18 -8.96
N PRO A 142 8.21 8.42 -9.90
CA PRO A 142 7.92 8.58 -11.33
C PRO A 142 6.44 8.38 -11.65
N ARG A 143 5.81 7.35 -11.08
CA ARG A 143 4.37 7.10 -11.24
C ARG A 143 3.51 8.26 -10.72
N CYS A 144 3.86 8.85 -9.58
CA CYS A 144 3.18 10.03 -9.04
C CYS A 144 3.37 11.26 -9.92
N TYR A 145 4.54 11.43 -10.54
CA TYR A 145 4.81 12.50 -11.48
C TYR A 145 3.89 12.41 -12.70
N GLU A 146 3.78 11.23 -13.31
CA GLU A 146 2.84 11.00 -14.43
C GLU A 146 1.38 11.25 -14.03
N LEU A 147 1.00 10.84 -12.81
CA LEU A 147 -0.35 11.08 -12.31
C LEU A 147 -0.65 12.57 -12.19
N ASN A 148 0.30 13.35 -11.68
CA ASN A 148 0.14 14.80 -11.55
C ASN A 148 0.01 15.49 -12.92
N ILE A 149 0.75 15.03 -13.94
CA ILE A 149 0.61 15.52 -15.32
C ILE A 149 -0.79 15.23 -15.86
N LEU A 150 -1.27 14.00 -15.69
CA LEU A 150 -2.62 13.62 -16.14
C LEU A 150 -3.69 14.45 -15.44
N GLU A 151 -3.60 14.61 -14.13
CA GLU A 151 -4.54 15.41 -13.35
C GLU A 151 -4.57 16.87 -13.81
N ALA A 152 -3.40 17.46 -14.10
CA ALA A 152 -3.31 18.81 -14.65
C ALA A 152 -3.99 18.90 -16.02
N LYS A 153 -3.79 17.92 -16.90
CA LYS A 153 -4.45 17.85 -18.22
C LYS A 153 -5.97 17.70 -18.11
N LEU A 154 -6.45 16.97 -17.10
CA LEU A 154 -7.87 16.78 -16.83
C LEU A 154 -8.49 17.93 -16.01
N GLY A 155 -7.71 18.95 -15.66
CA GLY A 155 -8.18 20.06 -14.82
C GLY A 155 -8.55 19.65 -13.39
N ILE A 156 -8.07 18.50 -12.91
CA ILE A 156 -8.36 17.99 -11.57
C ILE A 156 -7.58 18.82 -10.54
N THR A 157 -8.31 19.58 -9.73
CA THR A 157 -7.74 20.44 -8.70
C THR A 157 -7.60 19.73 -7.35
N LYS A 158 -6.88 20.34 -6.41
CA LYS A 158 -6.83 19.87 -5.02
C LYS A 158 -8.22 19.81 -4.37
N LYS A 159 -9.14 20.72 -4.74
CA LYS A 159 -10.52 20.73 -4.22
C LYS A 159 -11.28 19.47 -4.67
N ASP A 160 -11.08 19.06 -5.91
CA ASP A 160 -11.72 17.85 -6.45
C ASP A 160 -11.25 16.58 -5.73
N LYS A 161 -9.97 16.54 -5.32
CA LYS A 161 -9.42 15.44 -4.52
C LYS A 161 -10.01 15.38 -3.10
N MET A 162 -10.46 16.52 -2.56
CA MET A 162 -11.11 16.61 -1.25
C MET A 162 -12.60 16.28 -1.30
N ASN A 163 -13.25 16.43 -2.46
CA ASN A 163 -14.63 16.03 -2.71
C ASN A 163 -14.73 14.50 -2.88
N THR A 164 -14.52 13.78 -1.79
CA THR A 164 -14.80 12.34 -1.76
C THR A 164 -16.29 12.13 -1.77
N VAL A 165 -16.76 11.14 -2.54
CA VAL A 165 -18.17 10.71 -2.54
C VAL A 165 -18.57 10.27 -1.12
N ARG A 166 -19.04 11.20 -0.28
CA ARG A 166 -19.89 10.90 0.87
C ARG A 166 -21.28 10.63 0.32
N SER A 167 -21.47 9.47 -0.31
CA SER A 167 -22.82 8.94 -0.55
C SER A 167 -23.33 8.32 0.75
N HIS A 168 -23.56 9.15 1.75
CA HIS A 168 -24.75 9.02 2.57
C HIS A 168 -25.57 10.26 2.30
N SER A 169 -26.51 10.14 1.38
CA SER A 169 -27.71 10.96 1.36
C SER A 169 -28.43 10.76 2.70
N CYS A 170 -28.01 11.49 3.73
CA CYS A 170 -28.95 11.87 4.78
C CYS A 170 -29.55 13.19 4.31
N SER A 171 -30.79 13.11 3.91
CA SER A 171 -31.68 14.20 3.50
C SER A 171 -31.39 15.50 4.24
N ILE A 172 -31.15 16.56 3.45
CA ILE A 172 -30.95 17.95 3.86
C ILE A 172 -32.16 18.55 4.61
N SER A 173 -33.23 17.79 4.82
CA SER A 173 -34.46 18.26 5.48
C SER A 173 -34.42 18.30 7.01
N GLN A 174 -33.32 17.91 7.68
CA GLN A 174 -33.22 17.95 9.15
C GLN A 174 -32.20 18.97 9.70
N GLN A 175 -31.57 19.79 8.86
CA GLN A 175 -30.51 20.70 9.29
C GLN A 175 -30.93 22.17 9.48
N LEU A 176 -32.23 22.48 9.33
CA LEU A 176 -32.72 23.85 9.52
C LEU A 176 -33.24 24.17 10.93
N ASP A 177 -33.38 23.19 11.83
CA ASP A 177 -33.87 23.43 13.20
C ASP A 177 -32.79 23.53 14.29
N ILE A 178 -31.51 23.46 13.93
CA ILE A 178 -30.39 23.56 14.89
C ILE A 178 -29.51 24.79 14.60
N GLN A 179 -30.14 25.93 14.31
CA GLN A 179 -29.46 27.23 14.31
C GLN A 179 -29.92 28.18 15.43
N GLN A 180 -30.64 27.68 16.43
CA GLN A 180 -30.99 28.49 17.61
C GLN A 180 -30.80 27.73 18.91
N THR A 181 -29.55 27.39 19.25
CA THR A 181 -29.12 27.40 20.65
C THR A 181 -27.61 27.45 20.73
N GLN A 182 -27.09 28.68 20.87
CA GLN A 182 -25.72 28.94 21.26
C GLN A 182 -25.56 28.48 22.73
N GLY A 183 -25.07 27.26 22.93
CA GLY A 183 -24.68 26.73 24.24
C GLY A 183 -23.40 25.94 24.08
N ILE A 184 -22.36 26.31 24.84
CA ILE A 184 -21.07 25.60 24.87
C ILE A 184 -21.34 24.18 25.38
N LEU A 185 -21.49 23.23 24.46
CA LEU A 185 -21.63 21.82 24.79
C LEU A 185 -20.28 21.29 25.29
N ASP A 186 -20.28 20.86 26.55
CA ASP A 186 -19.13 20.23 27.21
C ASP A 186 -18.64 19.06 26.35
N LYS A 187 -17.33 19.03 26.10
CA LYS A 187 -16.66 18.02 25.27
C LYS A 187 -16.93 16.60 25.77
N ASN A 188 -17.23 16.44 27.06
CA ASN A 188 -17.61 15.18 27.68
C ASN A 188 -19.02 14.71 27.29
N GLU A 189 -19.94 15.63 27.01
CA GLU A 189 -21.30 15.34 26.53
C GLU A 189 -21.23 14.68 25.16
N LEU A 190 -20.49 15.30 24.23
CA LEU A 190 -20.31 14.82 22.86
C LEU A 190 -19.65 13.43 22.82
N VAL A 191 -18.67 13.21 23.70
CA VAL A 191 -17.99 11.91 23.81
C VAL A 191 -18.96 10.84 24.33
N ARG A 192 -19.83 11.17 25.31
CA ARG A 192 -20.85 10.24 25.82
C ARG A 192 -21.90 9.88 24.77
N GLU A 193 -22.38 10.86 24.01
CA GLU A 193 -23.33 10.63 22.92
C GLU A 193 -22.72 9.74 21.83
N THR A 194 -21.48 10.03 21.44
CA THR A 194 -20.77 9.24 20.42
C THR A 194 -20.55 7.80 20.87
N LEU A 195 -20.14 7.59 22.13
CA LEU A 195 -19.96 6.25 22.71
C LEU A 195 -21.29 5.49 22.81
N THR A 196 -22.37 6.18 23.15
CA THR A 196 -23.72 5.59 23.23
C THR A 196 -24.19 5.13 21.85
N CYS A 197 -23.94 5.95 20.82
CA CYS A 197 -24.27 5.61 19.44
C CYS A 197 -23.48 4.37 18.95
N CYS A 198 -22.18 4.31 19.23
CA CYS A 198 -21.34 3.15 18.92
C CYS A 198 -21.80 1.89 19.66
N LYS A 199 -22.15 2.01 20.94
CA LYS A 199 -22.64 0.89 21.76
C LYS A 199 -23.95 0.33 21.21
N ASN A 200 -24.87 1.20 20.81
CA ASN A 200 -26.16 0.79 20.23
C ASN A 200 -25.97 0.13 18.85
N TYR A 201 -25.04 0.64 18.04
CA TYR A 201 -24.69 0.03 16.76
C TYR A 201 -24.11 -1.38 16.94
N ILE A 202 -23.14 -1.55 17.84
CA ILE A 202 -22.56 -2.86 18.16
C ILE A 202 -23.62 -3.81 18.72
N HIS A 203 -24.48 -3.32 19.63
CA HIS A 203 -25.57 -4.12 20.17
C HIS A 203 -26.56 -4.56 19.08
N SER A 204 -26.84 -3.70 18.10
CA SER A 204 -27.69 -4.05 16.95
C SER A 204 -27.08 -5.13 16.05
N LEU A 205 -25.76 -5.11 15.86
CA LEU A 205 -25.03 -6.14 15.10
C LEU A 205 -25.03 -7.49 15.82
N ILE A 206 -24.89 -7.46 17.14
CA ILE A 206 -24.90 -8.66 17.99
C ILE A 206 -26.30 -9.27 18.07
N THR A 207 -27.34 -8.43 18.20
CA THR A 207 -28.72 -8.91 18.39
C THR A 207 -29.42 -9.30 17.10
N LYS A 208 -29.08 -8.67 15.96
CA LYS A 208 -29.77 -8.94 14.68
C LYS A 208 -28.99 -9.85 13.73
N GLY A 209 -27.72 -10.15 14.01
CA GLY A 209 -26.83 -10.77 13.02
C GLY A 209 -26.64 -9.86 11.80
N SER A 210 -25.64 -10.14 10.97
CA SER A 210 -25.30 -9.35 9.79
C SER A 210 -26.51 -8.86 8.99
N SER A 211 -26.53 -7.56 8.66
CA SER A 211 -27.58 -6.81 7.96
C SER A 211 -28.38 -7.63 6.93
N PRO A 212 -29.72 -7.49 6.87
CA PRO A 212 -30.51 -8.07 5.80
C PRO A 212 -30.05 -7.53 4.45
N SER A 213 -29.74 -8.44 3.54
CA SER A 213 -29.71 -8.21 2.10
C SER A 213 -31.01 -7.54 1.67
N GLN A 214 -30.98 -6.25 1.32
CA GLN A 214 -32.10 -5.65 0.59
C GLN A 214 -32.00 -6.07 -0.87
N SER A 215 -32.87 -7.02 -1.23
CA SER A 215 -33.24 -7.33 -2.59
C SER A 215 -33.91 -6.09 -3.22
N TRP A 216 -33.47 -5.73 -4.41
CA TRP A 216 -34.21 -4.81 -5.26
C TRP A 216 -35.24 -5.64 -6.00
N LYS A 217 -36.51 -5.51 -5.62
CA LYS A 217 -37.63 -6.01 -6.42
C LYS A 217 -37.82 -5.10 -7.64
N THR A 218 -38.03 -5.74 -8.78
CA THR A 218 -38.56 -5.22 -10.06
C THR A 218 -39.78 -4.33 -9.89
#